data_AF-A0A662SNB7-F1
#
_entry.id   AF-A0A662SNB7-F1
#
_cell.length_a   1.000
_cell.length_b   1.000
_cell.length_c   1.000
_cell.angle_alpha   90.00
_cell.angle_beta   90.00
_cell.angle_gamma   90.00
#
_symmetry.space_group_name_H-M   'P 1'
#
loop_
_entity.id
_entity.type
_entity.pdbx_description
1 polymer ?
#
loop_
_entity_poly.entity_id
_entity_poly.type
_entity_poly.pdbx_seq_one_letter_code
_entity_poly.pdbx_strand_id
1 'polypeptide(L)'
;MEPIELAKKVRDLRNDDEVRRQVENRLKEFELIGRSDRIAWLKEMVFCILAANFSAIKAYKMALELEKSGLLTSGDRKEISLRLRSMGHRFYNTRAAFIVGARNRLNEVYRTIPKLTDFEARDWLRSKIKGFGMK
;
A
#
# COMPACT_ATOMS: atom_id res chain seq x y z
N MET A 1 -18.27 -23.44 -3.99
CA MET A 1 -18.94 -22.58 -4.99
C MET A 1 -18.38 -22.99 -6.32
N GLU A 2 -19.21 -23.55 -7.19
CA GLU A 2 -18.76 -23.96 -8.52
C GLU A 2 -18.26 -22.72 -9.30
N PRO A 3 -17.17 -22.82 -10.09
CA PRO A 3 -16.59 -21.67 -10.79
C PRO A 3 -17.59 -20.86 -11.63
N ILE A 4 -18.61 -21.54 -12.16
CA ILE A 4 -19.70 -20.95 -12.96
C ILE A 4 -20.59 -20.04 -12.11
N GLU A 5 -20.87 -20.42 -10.86
CA GLU A 5 -21.71 -19.65 -9.93
C GLU A 5 -21.03 -18.36 -9.48
N LEU A 6 -19.72 -18.41 -9.21
CA LEU A 6 -18.93 -17.23 -8.88
C LEU A 6 -18.87 -16.26 -10.05
N ALA A 7 -18.60 -16.76 -11.25
CA ALA A 7 -18.52 -15.93 -12.46
C ALA A 7 -19.85 -15.23 -12.78
N LYS A 8 -20.99 -15.86 -12.43
CA LYS A 8 -22.31 -15.22 -12.53
C LYS A 8 -22.45 -14.09 -11.52
N LYS A 9 -22.17 -14.34 -10.23
CA LYS A 9 -22.25 -13.31 -9.18
C LYS A 9 -21.39 -12.07 -9.49
N VAL A 10 -20.17 -12.28 -10.02
CA VAL A 10 -19.30 -11.16 -10.43
C VAL A 10 -19.89 -10.36 -11.59
N ARG A 11 -20.52 -11.02 -12.57
CA ARG A 11 -21.22 -10.35 -13.67
C ARG A 11 -22.42 -9.54 -13.17
N ASP A 12 -23.18 -10.09 -12.22
CA ASP A 12 -24.31 -9.39 -11.61
C ASP A 12 -23.83 -8.13 -10.87
N LEU A 13 -22.76 -8.22 -10.07
CA LEU A 13 -22.14 -7.06 -9.40
C LEU A 13 -21.56 -6.02 -10.38
N ARG A 14 -21.09 -6.45 -11.56
CA ARG A 14 -20.60 -5.52 -12.60
C ARG A 14 -21.75 -4.74 -13.26
N ASN A 15 -22.94 -5.32 -13.31
CA ASN A 15 -24.14 -4.67 -13.86
C ASN A 15 -24.86 -3.79 -12.83
N ASP A 16 -24.57 -3.95 -11.54
CA ASP A 16 -25.00 -3.04 -10.49
C ASP A 16 -24.29 -1.68 -10.63
N ASP A 17 -25.07 -0.61 -10.85
CA ASP A 17 -24.53 0.73 -11.11
C ASP A 17 -23.79 1.32 -9.91
N GLU A 18 -24.23 1.02 -8.68
CA GLU A 18 -23.58 1.53 -7.48
C GLU A 18 -22.21 0.88 -7.29
N VAL A 19 -22.15 -0.45 -7.36
CA VAL A 19 -20.92 -1.22 -7.24
C VAL A 19 -19.95 -0.87 -8.36
N ARG A 20 -20.43 -0.82 -9.62
CA ARG A 20 -19.60 -0.46 -10.77
C ARG A 20 -18.96 0.91 -10.57
N ARG A 21 -19.75 1.93 -10.19
CA ARG A 21 -19.25 3.28 -9.95
C ARG A 21 -18.23 3.34 -8.80
N GLN A 22 -18.44 2.60 -7.72
CA GLN A 22 -17.49 2.53 -6.61
C GLN A 22 -16.14 1.94 -7.05
N VAL A 23 -16.16 0.86 -7.85
CA VAL A 23 -14.94 0.22 -8.38
C VAL A 23 -14.23 1.15 -9.36
N GLU A 24 -14.95 1.75 -10.32
CA GLU A 24 -14.37 2.66 -11.30
C GLU A 24 -13.73 3.89 -10.65
N ASN A 25 -14.37 4.47 -9.63
CA ASN A 25 -13.79 5.57 -8.88
C ASN A 25 -12.51 5.14 -8.16
N ARG A 26 -12.50 3.94 -7.54
CA ARG A 26 -11.30 3.42 -6.89
C ARG A 26 -10.16 3.17 -7.89
N LEU A 27 -10.46 2.69 -9.09
CA LEU A 27 -9.45 2.52 -10.15
C LEU A 27 -8.85 3.86 -10.57
N LYS A 28 -9.68 4.90 -10.75
CA LYS A 28 -9.19 6.26 -11.04
C LYS A 28 -8.29 6.81 -9.93
N GLU A 29 -8.61 6.55 -8.66
CA GLU A 29 -7.74 6.93 -7.54
C GLU A 29 -6.36 6.26 -7.64
N PHE A 30 -6.29 4.98 -8.00
CA PHE A 30 -5.01 4.29 -8.20
C PHE A 30 -4.20 4.87 -9.36
N GLU A 31 -4.85 5.19 -10.48
CA GLU A 31 -4.18 5.86 -11.61
C GLU A 31 -3.62 7.23 -11.22
N LEU A 32 -4.37 8.00 -10.41
CA LEU A 32 -3.92 9.29 -9.90
C LEU A 32 -2.71 9.15 -8.97
N ILE A 33 -2.71 8.15 -8.07
CA ILE A 33 -1.55 7.86 -7.22
C ILE A 33 -0.33 7.50 -8.07
N GLY A 34 -0.50 6.67 -9.10
CA GLY A 34 0.58 6.29 -10.02
C GLY A 34 1.23 7.46 -10.75
N ARG A 35 0.49 8.58 -10.94
CA ARG A 35 0.99 9.83 -11.56
C ARG A 35 1.35 10.91 -10.54
N SER A 36 1.16 10.64 -9.25
CA SER A 36 1.40 11.59 -8.17
C SER A 36 2.86 11.57 -7.72
N ASP A 37 3.18 12.38 -6.72
CA ASP A 37 4.55 12.57 -6.24
C ASP A 37 5.08 11.39 -5.40
N ARG A 38 6.35 11.53 -5.02
CA ARG A 38 7.05 10.55 -4.17
C ARG A 38 6.39 10.35 -2.80
N ILE A 39 5.74 11.37 -2.24
CA ILE A 39 5.12 11.26 -0.92
C ILE A 39 3.85 10.41 -1.01
N ALA A 40 3.04 10.60 -2.05
CA ALA A 40 1.90 9.73 -2.35
C ALA A 40 2.34 8.27 -2.53
N TRP A 41 3.42 8.03 -3.29
CA TRP A 41 3.99 6.69 -3.45
C TRP A 41 4.51 6.10 -2.12
N LEU A 42 5.19 6.91 -1.30
CA LEU A 42 5.68 6.46 0.00
C LEU A 42 4.53 6.06 0.91
N LYS A 43 3.45 6.85 0.95
CA LYS A 43 2.26 6.52 1.74
C LYS A 43 1.65 5.19 1.29
N GLU A 44 1.53 4.96 -0.02
CA GLU A 44 0.99 3.71 -0.56
C GLU A 44 1.89 2.51 -0.21
N MET A 45 3.20 2.67 -0.33
CA MET A 45 4.15 1.64 0.08
C MET A 45 4.03 1.30 1.58
N VAL A 46 3.88 2.33 2.42
CA VAL A 46 3.68 2.16 3.87
C VAL A 46 2.34 1.49 4.18
N PHE A 47 1.27 1.87 3.48
CA PHE A 47 -0.03 1.20 3.58
C PHE A 47 0.10 -0.30 3.29
N CYS A 48 0.73 -0.68 2.17
CA CYS A 48 0.94 -2.09 1.80
C CYS A 48 1.76 -2.85 2.86
N ILE A 49 2.85 -2.25 3.35
CA ILE A 49 3.68 -2.83 4.42
C ILE A 49 2.85 -3.09 5.69
N LEU A 50 1.97 -2.16 6.07
CA LEU A 50 1.14 -2.25 7.26
C LEU A 50 -0.03 -3.23 7.08
N ALA A 51 -0.65 -3.25 5.90
CA ALA A 51 -1.80 -4.10 5.61
C ALA A 51 -1.46 -5.60 5.56
N ALA A 52 -0.18 -5.95 5.36
CA ALA A 52 0.27 -7.34 5.35
C ALA A 52 -0.07 -8.06 6.68
N ASN A 53 -1.04 -8.98 6.59
CA ASN A 53 -1.64 -9.70 7.73
C ASN A 53 -2.28 -8.76 8.77
N PHE A 54 -2.93 -7.69 8.31
CA PHE A 54 -3.61 -6.70 9.12
C PHE A 54 -4.84 -6.13 8.40
N SER A 55 -5.70 -5.40 9.11
CA SER A 55 -6.89 -4.77 8.51
C SER A 55 -6.48 -3.64 7.56
N ALA A 56 -6.95 -3.69 6.31
CA ALA A 56 -6.70 -2.64 5.32
C ALA A 56 -7.20 -1.27 5.82
N ILE A 57 -8.39 -1.20 6.39
CA ILE A 57 -8.96 0.06 6.92
C ILE A 57 -8.06 0.65 8.01
N LYS A 58 -7.59 -0.17 8.95
CA LYS A 58 -6.69 0.31 10.02
C LYS A 58 -5.32 0.68 9.47
N ALA A 59 -4.75 -0.12 8.58
CA ALA A 59 -3.46 0.16 7.95
C ALA A 59 -3.49 1.50 7.19
N TYR A 60 -4.55 1.77 6.44
CA TYR A 60 -4.71 3.01 5.71
C TYR A 60 -4.80 4.22 6.66
N LYS A 61 -5.60 4.12 7.73
CA LYS A 61 -5.68 5.16 8.77
C LYS A 61 -4.32 5.42 9.42
N MET A 62 -3.55 4.37 9.70
CA MET A 62 -2.20 4.50 10.27
C MET A 62 -1.24 5.19 9.29
N ALA A 63 -1.28 4.86 8.01
CA ALA A 63 -0.44 5.50 7.00
C ALA A 63 -0.75 7.00 6.86
N LEU A 64 -2.04 7.36 6.85
CA LEU A 64 -2.48 8.76 6.88
C LEU A 64 -2.01 9.49 8.14
N GLU A 65 -2.06 8.83 9.29
CA GLU A 65 -1.62 9.46 10.54
C GLU A 65 -0.10 9.67 10.58
N LEU A 66 0.68 8.73 10.04
CA LEU A 66 2.13 8.92 9.88
C LEU A 66 2.44 10.08 8.93
N GLU A 67 1.66 10.24 7.85
CA GLU A 67 1.78 11.38 6.93
C GLU A 67 1.47 12.70 7.63
N LYS A 68 0.29 12.80 8.27
CA LYS A 68 -0.16 14.01 8.98
C LYS A 68 0.78 14.45 10.10
N SER A 69 1.37 13.50 10.81
CA SER A 69 2.33 13.79 11.89
C SER A 69 3.76 14.08 11.40
N GLY A 70 4.02 14.00 10.10
CA GLY A 70 5.37 14.15 9.52
C GLY A 70 6.28 12.93 9.70
N LEU A 71 5.90 11.97 10.54
CA LEU A 71 6.68 10.76 10.82
C LEU A 71 6.93 9.91 9.57
N LEU A 72 6.05 9.98 8.58
CA LEU A 72 6.25 9.30 7.29
C LEU A 72 7.55 9.74 6.62
N THR A 73 7.87 11.04 6.63
CA THR A 73 9.00 11.61 5.89
C THR A 73 10.25 11.83 6.75
N SER A 74 10.09 12.19 8.03
CA SER A 74 11.21 12.52 8.91
C SER A 74 11.39 11.55 10.09
N GLY A 75 10.35 10.82 10.48
CA GLY A 75 10.36 10.00 11.69
C GLY A 75 11.42 8.90 11.67
N ASP A 76 12.11 8.69 12.78
CA ASP A 76 13.04 7.59 12.92
C ASP A 76 12.32 6.25 13.22
N ARG A 77 13.09 5.16 13.27
CA ARG A 77 12.54 3.83 13.51
C ARG A 77 11.81 3.74 14.87
N LYS A 78 12.33 4.39 15.92
CA LYS A 78 11.80 4.32 17.28
C LYS A 78 10.48 5.10 17.35
N GLU A 79 10.45 6.31 16.81
CA GLU A 79 9.26 7.16 16.75
C GLU A 79 8.12 6.49 15.98
N ILE A 80 8.41 5.97 14.78
CA ILE A 80 7.42 5.23 13.98
C ILE A 80 6.94 3.99 14.74
N SER A 81 7.86 3.25 15.36
CA SER A 81 7.51 2.03 16.13
C SER A 81 6.56 2.34 17.29
N LEU A 82 6.86 3.35 18.09
CA LEU A 82 6.00 3.80 19.19
C LEU A 82 4.64 4.25 18.68
N ARG A 83 4.61 4.99 17.57
CA ARG A 83 3.36 5.46 16.97
C ARG A 83 2.50 4.31 16.45
N LEU A 84 3.10 3.33 15.78
CA LEU A 84 2.40 2.13 15.33
C LEU A 84 1.87 1.30 16.51
N ARG A 85 2.63 1.21 17.61
CA ARG A 85 2.22 0.51 18.83
C ARG A 85 1.01 1.19 19.46
N SER A 86 1.01 2.51 19.60
CA SER A 86 -0.12 3.25 20.18
C SER A 86 -1.39 3.15 19.34
N MET A 87 -1.26 2.98 18.02
CA MET A 87 -2.40 2.72 17.12
C MET A 87 -2.82 1.23 17.08
N GLY A 88 -2.13 0.35 17.81
CA GLY A 88 -2.52 -1.06 17.96
C GLY A 88 -1.98 -2.01 16.88
N HIS A 89 -0.91 -1.65 16.16
CA HIS A 89 -0.32 -2.54 15.16
C HIS A 89 0.53 -3.64 15.83
N ARG A 90 0.13 -4.91 15.74
CA ARG A 90 0.79 -6.04 16.44
C ARG A 90 2.27 -6.28 16.10
N PHE A 91 2.72 -5.89 14.90
CA PHE A 91 4.12 -6.00 14.44
C PHE A 91 4.83 -4.64 14.36
N TYR A 92 4.51 -3.71 15.25
CA TYR A 92 4.97 -2.32 15.23
C TYR A 92 6.49 -2.17 15.01
N ASN A 93 7.32 -2.94 15.74
CA ASN A 93 8.79 -2.88 15.62
C ASN A 93 9.32 -3.27 14.24
N THR A 94 8.80 -4.36 13.68
CA THR A 94 9.24 -4.88 12.37
C THR A 94 8.74 -3.99 11.24
N ARG A 95 7.47 -3.53 11.31
CA ARG A 95 6.91 -2.63 10.31
C ARG A 95 7.60 -1.28 10.30
N ALA A 96 7.95 -0.72 11.46
CA ALA A 96 8.72 0.52 11.52
C ALA A 96 10.08 0.40 10.80
N ALA A 97 10.78 -0.73 10.97
CA ALA A 97 12.03 -0.99 10.26
C ALA A 97 11.84 -1.05 8.74
N PHE A 98 10.76 -1.70 8.27
CA PHE A 98 10.44 -1.78 6.85
C PHE A 98 10.04 -0.43 6.26
N ILE A 99 9.29 0.39 6.99
CA ILE A 99 8.89 1.74 6.57
C ILE A 99 10.13 2.62 6.36
N VAL A 100 11.06 2.66 7.32
CA VAL A 100 12.31 3.42 7.17
C VAL A 100 13.14 2.90 6.00
N GLY A 101 13.23 1.57 5.84
CA GLY A 101 13.91 0.95 4.70
C GLY A 101 13.29 1.32 3.35
N ALA A 102 11.96 1.31 3.26
CA ALA A 102 11.22 1.69 2.05
C ALA A 102 11.42 3.18 1.72
N ARG A 103 11.36 4.07 2.73
CA ARG A 103 11.63 5.49 2.57
C ARG A 103 13.01 5.76 1.98
N ASN A 104 14.03 5.06 2.47
CA ASN A 104 15.40 5.22 1.98
C ASN A 104 15.56 4.82 0.50
N ARG A 105 14.71 3.93 -0.01
CA ARG A 105 14.72 3.47 -1.42
C ARG A 105 13.69 4.18 -2.31
N LEU A 106 12.92 5.12 -1.76
CA LEU A 106 11.82 5.78 -2.47
C LEU A 106 12.24 6.40 -3.81
N ASN A 107 13.39 7.09 -3.81
CA ASN A 107 13.91 7.71 -5.04
C ASN A 107 14.26 6.68 -6.12
N GLU A 108 14.76 5.52 -5.73
CA GLU A 108 15.08 4.43 -6.65
C GLU A 108 13.80 3.79 -7.18
N VAL A 109 12.84 3.49 -6.30
CA VAL A 109 11.51 2.98 -6.65
C VAL A 109 10.83 3.89 -7.68
N TYR A 110 10.74 5.18 -7.38
CA TYR A 110 10.04 6.17 -8.19
C TYR A 110 10.67 6.36 -9.58
N ARG A 111 11.97 6.09 -9.73
CA ARG A 111 12.68 6.18 -11.02
C ARG A 111 12.67 4.89 -11.83
N THR A 112 12.62 3.75 -11.16
CA THR A 112 12.77 2.43 -11.78
C THR A 112 11.42 1.85 -12.19
N ILE A 113 10.43 1.84 -11.27
CA ILE A 113 9.16 1.15 -11.50
C ILE A 113 8.42 1.62 -12.76
N PRO A 114 8.33 2.92 -13.10
CA PRO A 114 7.63 3.36 -14.30
C PRO A 114 8.24 2.86 -15.63
N LYS A 115 9.45 2.30 -15.60
CA LYS A 115 10.18 1.80 -16.78
C LYS A 115 10.06 0.30 -16.98
N LEU A 116 9.43 -0.40 -16.03
CA LEU A 116 9.32 -1.85 -16.01
C LEU A 116 7.90 -2.26 -16.37
N THR A 117 7.75 -3.47 -16.89
CA THR A 117 6.44 -4.12 -16.96
C THR A 117 5.94 -4.49 -15.55
N ASP A 118 4.65 -4.74 -15.39
CA ASP A 118 4.07 -5.09 -14.08
C ASP A 118 4.74 -6.31 -13.42
N PHE A 119 5.10 -7.32 -14.22
CA PHE A 119 5.77 -8.52 -13.73
C PHE A 119 7.18 -8.22 -13.22
N GLU A 120 7.96 -7.47 -14.00
CA GLU A 120 9.33 -7.07 -13.63
C GLU A 120 9.32 -6.13 -12.43
N ALA A 121 8.39 -5.16 -12.40
CA ALA A 121 8.20 -4.24 -11.29
C ALA A 121 7.91 -4.99 -9.99
N ARG A 122 7.01 -5.97 -10.02
CA ARG A 122 6.68 -6.80 -8.86
C ARG A 122 7.88 -7.60 -8.35
N ASP A 123 8.61 -8.25 -9.25
CA ASP A 123 9.80 -9.01 -8.89
C ASP A 123 10.90 -8.12 -8.31
N TRP A 124 11.09 -6.94 -8.91
CA TRP A 124 12.03 -5.94 -8.44
C TRP A 124 11.64 -5.46 -7.03
N LEU A 125 10.38 -5.06 -6.81
CA LEU A 125 9.89 -4.58 -5.50
C LEU A 125 10.10 -5.62 -4.41
N ARG A 126 9.71 -6.88 -4.64
CA ARG A 126 9.94 -7.99 -3.70
C ARG A 126 11.41 -8.13 -3.35
N SER A 127 12.30 -8.07 -4.35
CA SER A 127 13.74 -8.28 -4.13
C SER A 127 14.41 -7.10 -3.44
N LYS A 128 13.88 -5.89 -3.60
CA LYS A 128 14.54 -4.64 -3.17
C LYS A 128 13.91 -4.02 -1.92
N ILE A 129 12.62 -4.18 -1.68
CA ILE A 129 11.90 -3.52 -0.59
C ILE A 129 11.53 -4.52 0.49
N LYS A 130 12.16 -4.40 1.66
CA LYS A 130 11.81 -5.26 2.80
C LYS A 130 10.36 -5.05 3.21
N GLY A 131 9.65 -6.14 3.45
CA GLY A 131 8.23 -6.13 3.79
C GLY A 131 7.30 -6.30 2.59
N PHE A 132 7.81 -6.26 1.35
CA PHE A 132 7.05 -6.61 0.15
C PHE A 132 7.21 -8.10 -0.17
N GLY A 133 6.10 -8.74 -0.51
CA GLY A 133 6.05 -10.12 -1.01
C GLY A 133 5.44 -10.15 -2.42
N MET A 134 4.95 -11.31 -2.84
CA MET A 134 4.21 -11.46 -4.11
C MET A 134 2.71 -11.16 -4.00
N LYS A 135 2.20 -11.13 -2.77
CA LYS A 135 0.79 -10.92 -2.46
C LYS A 135 0.39 -9.48 -2.72
#